data_AF-A2U3V2-F1
#
_entry.id   AF-A2U3V2-F1
#
_cell.length_a   1.000
_cell.length_b   1.000
_cell.length_c   1.000
_cell.angle_alpha   90.00
_cell.angle_beta   90.00
_cell.angle_gamma   90.00
#
_symmetry.space_group_name_H-M   'P 1'
#
loop_
_entity.id
_entity.type
_entity.pdbx_description
1 polymer ?
#
loop_
_entity_poly.entity_id
_entity_poly.type
_entity_poly.pdbx_seq_one_letter_code
_entity_poly.pdbx_strand_id
1 'polypeptide(L)'
;MKKLGLKAQSLLFTVSNLEKKHKIITYISLLFLTTSTYFLRTENQNVKIEVVKLKEKSISLKKNMIIFNRTYQGFPLPVWQKVKRGNRFIIQYVNPAYVKHLGHLFSYDIYSHIGKDNFDLFGDKYAQAYYEKDLVVAITGNDLNSIDEIFDKNGKKAYVKVLKWREINNDKDTIIYGMVKEFLKEKE
;
A
#
# COMPACT_ATOMS: atom_id res chain seq x y z
N MET A 1 12.98 -86.19 -23.90
CA MET A 1 13.62 -85.25 -22.95
C MET A 1 13.97 -83.88 -23.55
N LYS A 2 14.59 -83.76 -24.74
CA LYS A 2 14.92 -82.45 -25.38
C LYS A 2 13.74 -81.46 -25.55
N LYS A 3 12.53 -81.93 -25.91
CA LYS A 3 11.33 -81.08 -26.09
C LYS A 3 10.79 -80.46 -24.79
N LEU A 4 10.95 -81.11 -23.64
CA LEU A 4 10.53 -80.57 -22.34
C LEU A 4 11.49 -79.48 -21.84
N GLY A 5 12.80 -79.67 -22.03
CA GLY A 5 13.82 -78.66 -21.70
C GLY A 5 13.64 -77.36 -22.49
N LEU A 6 13.37 -77.45 -23.80
CA LEU A 6 13.12 -76.27 -24.65
C LEU A 6 11.87 -75.48 -24.24
N LYS A 7 10.78 -76.17 -23.86
CA LYS A 7 9.56 -75.52 -23.36
C LYS A 7 9.77 -74.85 -21.99
N ALA A 8 10.52 -75.48 -21.09
CA ALA A 8 10.87 -74.88 -19.80
C ALA A 8 11.73 -73.62 -19.98
N GLN A 9 12.68 -73.66 -20.92
CA GLN A 9 13.57 -72.54 -21.23
C GLN A 9 12.81 -71.34 -21.83
N SER A 10 11.85 -71.60 -22.73
CA SER A 10 11.00 -70.53 -23.26
C SER A 10 10.13 -69.89 -22.18
N LEU A 11 9.59 -70.70 -21.25
CA LEU A 11 8.72 -70.25 -20.16
C LEU A 11 9.50 -69.39 -19.14
N LEU A 12 10.71 -69.82 -18.77
CA LEU A 12 11.63 -69.04 -17.94
C LEU A 12 12.01 -67.71 -18.60
N PHE A 13 12.20 -67.69 -19.92
CA PHE A 13 12.49 -66.47 -20.67
C PHE A 13 11.32 -65.48 -20.69
N THR A 14 10.08 -65.96 -20.87
CA THR A 14 8.89 -65.09 -20.79
C THR A 14 8.71 -64.51 -19.39
N VAL A 15 8.86 -65.33 -18.34
CA VAL A 15 8.77 -64.88 -16.95
C VAL A 15 9.84 -63.83 -16.63
N SER A 16 11.09 -64.05 -17.05
CA SER A 16 12.17 -63.08 -16.86
C SER A 16 11.92 -61.74 -17.57
N ASN A 17 11.38 -61.76 -18.79
CA ASN A 17 11.02 -60.53 -19.51
C ASN A 17 9.84 -59.79 -18.87
N LEU A 18 8.86 -60.52 -18.34
CA LEU A 18 7.74 -59.95 -17.57
C LEU A 18 8.25 -59.25 -16.31
N GLU A 19 9.16 -59.90 -15.58
CA GLU A 19 9.77 -59.33 -14.37
C GLU A 19 10.60 -58.09 -14.68
N LYS A 20 11.39 -58.10 -15.78
CA LYS A 20 12.13 -56.91 -16.25
C LYS A 20 11.19 -55.75 -16.61
N LYS A 21 10.12 -56.00 -17.35
CA LYS A 21 9.13 -54.97 -17.70
C LYS A 21 8.46 -54.40 -16.45
N HIS A 22 8.08 -55.26 -15.49
CA HIS A 22 7.50 -54.83 -14.23
C HIS A 22 8.48 -53.94 -13.44
N LYS A 23 9.75 -54.34 -13.32
CA LYS A 23 10.82 -53.54 -12.69
C LYS A 23 10.96 -52.16 -13.34
N ILE A 24 10.99 -52.10 -14.68
CA ILE A 24 11.08 -50.83 -15.42
C ILE A 24 9.88 -49.92 -15.11
N ILE A 25 8.65 -50.45 -15.16
CA ILE A 25 7.43 -49.70 -14.85
C ILE A 25 7.46 -49.18 -13.41
N THR A 26 7.91 -50.00 -12.46
CA THR A 26 8.04 -49.62 -11.05
C THR A 26 9.05 -48.50 -10.88
N TYR A 27 10.23 -48.58 -11.49
CA TYR A 27 11.24 -47.52 -11.40
C TYR A 27 10.79 -46.21 -12.04
N ILE A 28 10.12 -46.26 -13.20
CA ILE A 28 9.56 -45.07 -13.85
C ILE A 28 8.47 -44.43 -12.97
N SER A 29 7.57 -45.24 -12.41
CA SER A 29 6.54 -44.77 -11.48
C SER A 29 7.15 -44.12 -10.24
N LEU A 30 8.20 -44.74 -9.68
CA LEU A 30 8.91 -44.22 -8.51
C LEU A 30 9.60 -42.88 -8.83
N LEU A 31 10.22 -42.76 -9.99
CA LEU A 31 10.86 -41.53 -10.45
C LEU A 31 9.82 -40.41 -10.66
N PHE A 32 8.68 -40.74 -11.28
CA PHE A 32 7.57 -39.79 -11.45
C PHE A 32 7.00 -39.33 -10.11
N LEU A 33 6.80 -40.25 -9.16
CA LEU A 33 6.32 -39.92 -7.82
C LEU A 33 7.33 -39.05 -7.07
N THR A 34 8.62 -39.36 -7.17
CA THR A 34 9.70 -38.62 -6.49
C THR A 34 9.79 -37.20 -7.03
N THR A 35 9.79 -37.04 -8.36
CA THR A 35 9.85 -35.73 -9.02
C THR A 35 8.61 -34.90 -8.71
N SER A 36 7.41 -35.48 -8.82
CA SER A 36 6.14 -34.82 -8.48
C SER A 36 6.12 -34.37 -7.01
N THR A 37 6.56 -35.24 -6.10
CA THR A 37 6.64 -34.93 -4.66
C THR A 37 7.64 -33.80 -4.39
N TYR A 38 8.76 -33.78 -5.10
CA TYR A 38 9.75 -32.71 -5.00
C TYR A 38 9.18 -31.37 -5.46
N PHE A 39 8.51 -31.32 -6.61
CA PHE A 39 7.85 -30.10 -7.10
C PHE A 39 6.76 -29.62 -6.13
N LEU A 40 5.87 -30.51 -5.69
CA LEU A 40 4.83 -30.20 -4.71
C LEU A 40 5.41 -29.65 -3.40
N ARG A 41 6.54 -30.20 -2.94
CA ARG A 41 7.21 -29.71 -1.73
C ARG A 41 7.75 -28.30 -1.93
N THR A 42 8.39 -28.02 -3.06
CA THR A 42 8.93 -26.70 -3.39
C THR A 42 7.81 -25.66 -3.51
N GLU A 43 6.72 -25.97 -4.22
CA GLU A 43 5.56 -25.08 -4.32
C GLU A 43 4.95 -24.80 -2.95
N ASN A 44 4.78 -25.84 -2.11
CA ASN A 44 4.23 -25.68 -0.75
C ASN A 44 5.16 -24.81 0.12
N GLN A 45 6.48 -24.94 -0.02
CA GLN A 45 7.43 -24.06 0.67
C GLN A 45 7.30 -22.60 0.22
N ASN A 46 7.18 -22.35 -1.09
CA ASN A 46 6.98 -21.01 -1.62
C ASN A 46 5.69 -20.37 -1.12
N VAL A 47 4.58 -21.12 -1.14
CA VAL A 47 3.29 -20.66 -0.61
C VAL A 47 3.39 -20.33 0.89
N LYS A 48 4.09 -21.15 1.69
CA LYS A 48 4.30 -20.85 3.12
C LYS A 48 5.05 -19.53 3.32
N ILE A 49 6.09 -19.28 2.53
CA ILE A 49 6.87 -18.04 2.58
C ILE A 49 5.99 -16.84 2.23
N GLU A 50 5.19 -16.93 1.16
CA GLU A 50 4.27 -15.87 0.76
C GLU A 50 3.23 -15.58 1.83
N VAL A 51 2.64 -16.62 2.43
CA VAL A 51 1.68 -16.47 3.54
C VAL A 51 2.30 -15.76 4.74
N VAL A 52 3.54 -16.10 5.11
CA VAL A 52 4.26 -15.41 6.19
C VAL A 52 4.50 -13.94 5.83
N LYS A 53 5.02 -13.65 4.64
CA LYS A 53 5.21 -12.28 4.16
C LYS A 53 3.92 -11.47 4.15
N LEU A 54 2.81 -12.06 3.72
CA LEU A 54 1.49 -11.42 3.71
C LEU A 54 0.98 -11.14 5.13
N LYS A 55 1.15 -12.09 6.05
CA LYS A 55 0.80 -11.89 7.47
C LYS A 55 1.60 -10.76 8.09
N GLU A 56 2.90 -10.70 7.84
CA GLU A 56 3.78 -9.63 8.33
C GLU A 56 3.37 -8.26 7.79
N LYS A 57 3.12 -8.16 6.47
CA LYS A 57 2.61 -6.93 5.84
C LYS A 57 1.28 -6.49 6.45
N SER A 58 0.37 -7.43 6.69
CA SER A 58 -0.92 -7.14 7.33
C SER A 58 -0.77 -6.63 8.76
N ILE A 59 0.10 -7.27 9.57
CA ILE A 59 0.40 -6.83 10.95
C ILE A 59 1.02 -5.43 10.95
N SER A 60 2.00 -5.19 10.07
CA SER A 60 2.64 -3.88 9.92
C SER A 60 1.61 -2.81 9.54
N LEU A 61 0.75 -3.08 8.56
CA LEU A 61 -0.31 -2.17 8.15
C LEU A 61 -1.27 -1.85 9.32
N LYS A 62 -1.71 -2.87 10.08
CA LYS A 62 -2.55 -2.67 11.26
C LYS A 62 -1.87 -1.81 12.32
N LYS A 63 -0.58 -2.06 12.60
CA LYS A 63 0.20 -1.23 13.55
C LYS A 63 0.28 0.22 13.07
N ASN A 64 0.58 0.44 11.79
CA ASN A 64 0.64 1.79 11.20
C ASN A 64 -0.72 2.49 11.28
N MET A 65 -1.82 1.79 11.01
CA MET A 65 -3.18 2.34 11.17
C MET A 65 -3.51 2.67 12.62
N ILE A 66 -3.13 1.83 13.59
CA ILE A 66 -3.34 2.11 15.01
C ILE A 66 -2.57 3.35 15.44
N ILE A 67 -1.29 3.45 15.05
CA ILE A 67 -0.46 4.63 15.35
C ILE A 67 -1.10 5.86 14.73
N PHE A 68 -1.42 5.79 13.44
CA PHE A 68 -2.07 6.88 12.71
C PHE A 68 -3.39 7.33 13.34
N ASN A 69 -4.27 6.39 13.71
CA ASN A 69 -5.54 6.70 14.39
C ASN A 69 -5.31 7.30 15.78
N ARG A 70 -4.32 6.80 16.53
CA ARG A 70 -3.98 7.35 17.86
C ARG A 70 -3.37 8.76 17.77
N THR A 71 -2.66 9.09 16.71
CA THR A 71 -1.94 10.36 16.60
C THR A 71 -2.72 11.44 15.85
N TYR A 72 -3.40 11.11 14.75
CA TYR A 72 -4.00 12.09 13.85
C TYR A 72 -5.54 12.15 13.92
N GLN A 73 -6.23 11.01 14.10
CA GLN A 73 -7.69 10.99 14.14
C GLN A 73 -8.25 11.72 15.37
N GLY A 74 -7.60 11.58 16.52
CA GLY A 74 -7.93 12.31 17.76
C GLY A 74 -7.22 13.66 17.91
N PHE A 75 -6.42 14.08 16.93
CA PHE A 75 -5.64 15.31 17.04
C PHE A 75 -6.55 16.54 17.02
N PRO A 76 -6.40 17.48 17.97
CA PRO A 76 -7.37 18.57 18.14
C PRO A 76 -7.27 19.65 17.06
N LEU A 77 -6.13 19.76 16.37
CA LEU A 77 -5.92 20.78 15.33
C LEU A 77 -6.17 20.21 13.93
N PRO A 78 -6.64 21.03 12.97
CA PRO A 78 -6.75 20.64 11.57
C PRO A 78 -5.41 20.16 10.99
N VAL A 79 -5.40 18.95 10.44
CA VAL A 79 -4.25 18.35 9.77
C VAL A 79 -4.68 17.74 8.45
N TRP A 80 -3.83 17.89 7.43
CA TRP A 80 -3.97 17.25 6.14
C TRP A 80 -2.65 16.70 5.63
N GLN A 81 -2.76 15.77 4.69
CA GLN A 81 -1.63 15.15 4.02
C GLN A 81 -1.90 15.12 2.52
N LYS A 82 -0.87 15.45 1.75
CA LYS A 82 -0.86 15.37 0.29
C LYS A 82 0.33 14.54 -0.18
N VAL A 83 0.18 13.93 -1.34
CA VAL A 83 1.29 13.27 -2.01
C VAL A 83 1.58 13.93 -3.35
N LYS A 84 2.86 14.14 -3.65
CA LYS A 84 3.29 14.69 -4.94
C LYS A 84 3.18 13.62 -6.02
N ARG A 85 2.49 13.93 -7.12
CA ARG A 85 2.33 13.08 -8.31
C ARG A 85 2.58 13.96 -9.54
N GLY A 86 3.79 13.88 -10.10
CA GLY A 86 4.23 14.79 -11.15
C GLY A 86 4.16 16.25 -10.69
N ASN A 87 3.33 17.04 -11.37
CA ASN A 87 3.09 18.45 -11.08
C ASN A 87 1.86 18.69 -10.18
N ARG A 88 1.22 17.65 -9.62
CA ARG A 88 0.04 17.77 -8.76
C ARG A 88 0.35 17.34 -7.33
N PHE A 89 -0.35 17.94 -6.37
CA PHE A 89 -0.35 17.53 -4.96
C PHE A 89 -1.73 17.01 -4.60
N ILE A 90 -1.85 15.69 -4.45
CA ILE A 90 -3.13 15.00 -4.28
C ILE A 90 -3.37 14.76 -2.79
N ILE A 91 -4.51 15.19 -2.26
CA ILE A 91 -4.90 14.93 -0.87
C ILE A 91 -5.06 13.43 -0.65
N GLN A 92 -4.39 12.91 0.37
CA GLN A 92 -4.49 11.52 0.82
C GLN A 92 -5.26 11.40 2.14
N TYR A 93 -5.21 12.45 2.97
CA TYR A 93 -5.85 12.43 4.27
C TYR A 93 -6.17 13.83 4.78
N VAL A 94 -7.25 13.90 5.56
CA VAL A 94 -7.60 15.02 6.44
C VAL A 94 -8.15 14.46 7.75
N ASN A 95 -7.88 15.12 8.87
CA ASN A 95 -8.39 14.66 10.16
C ASN A 95 -9.79 15.23 10.50
N PRO A 96 -10.49 14.70 11.53
CA PRO A 96 -11.81 15.20 11.91
C PRO A 96 -11.83 16.69 12.30
N ALA A 97 -10.76 17.22 12.90
CA ALA A 97 -10.67 18.64 13.21
C ALA A 97 -10.66 19.50 11.93
N TYR A 98 -9.96 19.07 10.88
CA TYR A 98 -10.01 19.72 9.57
C TYR A 98 -11.44 19.76 9.03
N VAL A 99 -12.17 18.64 9.07
CA VAL A 99 -13.57 18.58 8.62
C VAL A 99 -14.47 19.47 9.49
N LYS A 100 -14.27 19.49 10.80
CA LYS A 100 -15.08 20.32 11.69
C LYS A 100 -14.94 21.81 11.37
N HIS A 101 -13.72 22.27 11.09
CA HIS A 101 -13.43 23.69 10.90
C HIS A 101 -13.57 24.14 9.44
N LEU A 102 -13.28 23.27 8.46
CA LEU A 102 -13.21 23.58 7.04
C LEU A 102 -14.18 22.74 6.18
N GLY A 103 -14.96 21.84 6.79
CA GLY A 103 -15.85 20.89 6.13
C GLY A 103 -16.97 21.47 5.28
N HIS A 104 -17.38 22.71 5.57
CA HIS A 104 -18.41 23.41 4.81
C HIS A 104 -18.05 23.53 3.31
N LEU A 105 -16.76 23.58 2.95
CA LEU A 105 -16.30 23.63 1.57
C LEU A 105 -16.57 22.35 0.79
N PHE A 106 -16.97 21.28 1.47
CA PHE A 106 -17.04 19.94 0.92
C PHE A 106 -18.11 19.07 1.58
N SER A 107 -19.21 19.71 2.01
CA SER A 107 -20.37 19.04 2.59
C SER A 107 -20.06 18.14 3.79
N TYR A 108 -18.97 18.43 4.50
CA TYR A 108 -18.47 17.66 5.65
C TYR A 108 -18.14 16.19 5.33
N ASP A 109 -17.97 15.84 4.05
CA ASP A 109 -17.60 14.50 3.62
C ASP A 109 -16.09 14.42 3.35
N ILE A 110 -15.36 13.70 4.21
CA ILE A 110 -13.91 13.48 4.08
C ILE A 110 -13.54 12.94 2.69
N TYR A 111 -14.35 12.02 2.15
CA TYR A 111 -14.04 11.35 0.89
C TYR A 111 -14.16 12.26 -0.32
N SER A 112 -14.91 13.36 -0.19
CA SER A 112 -15.00 14.38 -1.24
C SER A 112 -13.72 15.21 -1.41
N HIS A 113 -12.79 15.17 -0.44
CA HIS A 113 -11.47 15.82 -0.48
C HIS A 113 -10.35 14.89 -0.94
N ILE A 114 -10.42 13.61 -0.57
CA ILE A 114 -9.38 12.63 -0.89
C ILE A 114 -9.33 12.40 -2.40
N GLY A 115 -8.12 12.34 -2.96
CA GLY A 115 -7.89 12.11 -4.38
C GLY A 115 -7.95 13.37 -5.26
N LYS A 116 -8.31 14.52 -4.69
CA LYS A 116 -8.34 15.83 -5.37
C LYS A 116 -7.09 16.65 -5.08
N ASP A 117 -6.76 17.58 -5.96
CA ASP A 117 -5.75 18.60 -5.71
C ASP A 117 -6.37 19.95 -5.30
N ASN A 118 -5.52 20.98 -5.15
CA ASN A 118 -5.99 22.31 -4.76
C ASN A 118 -6.91 22.96 -5.81
N PHE A 119 -6.69 22.72 -7.10
CA PHE A 119 -7.48 23.32 -8.19
C PHE A 119 -8.84 22.64 -8.35
N ASP A 120 -8.93 21.36 -7.98
CA ASP A 120 -10.20 20.63 -7.89
C ASP A 120 -11.08 21.11 -6.70
N LEU A 121 -10.48 21.74 -5.69
CA LEU A 121 -11.12 22.04 -4.39
C LEU A 121 -11.35 23.52 -4.12
N PHE A 122 -10.50 24.40 -4.66
CA PHE A 122 -10.50 25.82 -4.37
C PHE A 122 -10.46 26.62 -5.67
N GLY A 123 -10.98 27.85 -5.66
CA GLY A 123 -10.85 28.74 -6.81
C GLY A 123 -9.39 29.08 -7.12
N ASP A 124 -9.08 29.34 -8.40
CA ASP A 124 -7.73 29.46 -8.96
C ASP A 124 -6.76 30.26 -8.10
N LYS A 125 -7.18 31.41 -7.59
CA LYS A 125 -6.36 32.28 -6.73
C LYS A 125 -5.83 31.53 -5.49
N TYR A 126 -6.71 30.85 -4.77
CA TYR A 126 -6.35 30.12 -3.55
C TYR A 126 -5.63 28.83 -3.88
N ALA A 127 -6.09 28.14 -4.93
CA ALA A 127 -5.47 26.90 -5.40
C ALA A 127 -3.99 27.10 -5.75
N GLN A 128 -3.69 28.15 -6.50
CA GLN A 128 -2.33 28.53 -6.87
C GLN A 128 -1.48 28.88 -5.64
N ALA A 129 -1.99 29.73 -4.75
CA ALA A 129 -1.26 30.11 -3.54
C ALA A 129 -0.93 28.91 -2.63
N TYR A 130 -1.84 27.94 -2.52
CA TYR A 130 -1.58 26.71 -1.77
C TYR A 130 -0.61 25.79 -2.49
N TYR A 131 -0.72 25.68 -3.81
CA TYR A 131 0.17 24.89 -4.66
C TYR A 131 1.61 25.37 -4.56
N GLU A 132 1.86 26.67 -4.66
CA GLU A 132 3.20 27.25 -4.56
C GLU A 132 3.85 26.96 -3.21
N LYS A 133 3.09 27.05 -2.12
CA LYS A 133 3.58 26.70 -0.78
C LYS A 133 3.91 25.21 -0.66
N ASP A 134 3.06 24.34 -1.20
CA ASP A 134 3.32 22.89 -1.24
C ASP A 134 4.58 22.58 -2.07
N LEU A 135 4.79 23.31 -3.18
CA LEU A 135 5.96 23.21 -4.04
C LEU A 135 7.24 23.67 -3.35
N VAL A 136 7.21 24.80 -2.64
CA VAL A 136 8.36 25.32 -1.87
C VAL A 136 8.83 24.27 -0.85
N VAL A 137 7.90 23.69 -0.08
CA VAL A 137 8.23 22.65 0.90
C VAL A 137 8.75 21.38 0.22
N ALA A 138 8.16 21.00 -0.92
CA ALA A 138 8.60 19.83 -1.68
C ALA A 138 10.05 19.97 -2.20
N ILE A 139 10.41 21.15 -2.72
CA ILE A 139 11.72 21.44 -3.32
C ILE A 139 12.79 21.66 -2.24
N THR A 140 12.53 22.58 -1.30
CA THR A 140 13.52 22.99 -0.30
C THR A 140 13.73 21.92 0.76
N GLY A 141 12.67 21.17 1.06
CA GLY A 141 12.64 20.22 2.16
C GLY A 141 12.63 20.83 3.55
N ASN A 142 12.54 22.15 3.65
CA ASN A 142 12.43 22.86 4.91
C ASN A 142 10.97 23.03 5.32
N ASP A 143 10.75 23.11 6.62
CA ASP A 143 9.45 23.46 7.18
C ASP A 143 9.07 24.89 6.81
N LEU A 144 7.82 25.09 6.40
CA LEU A 144 7.26 26.39 6.05
C LEU A 144 6.22 26.78 7.08
N ASN A 145 6.46 27.89 7.79
CA ASN A 145 5.44 28.56 8.57
C ASN A 145 4.87 29.71 7.74
N SER A 146 3.55 29.77 7.58
CA SER A 146 2.87 30.82 6.82
C SER A 146 1.60 31.29 7.52
N ILE A 147 1.11 32.46 7.11
CA ILE A 147 -0.25 32.91 7.41
C ILE A 147 -1.06 32.73 6.15
N ASP A 148 -2.12 31.94 6.23
CA ASP A 148 -2.97 31.58 5.09
C ASP A 148 -4.37 32.14 5.31
N GLU A 149 -4.95 32.69 4.24
CA GLU A 149 -6.36 33.08 4.19
C GLU A 149 -7.20 31.83 3.87
N ILE A 150 -8.16 31.51 4.72
CA ILE A 150 -9.09 30.38 4.58
C ILE A 150 -10.53 30.88 4.60
N PHE A 151 -11.47 29.99 4.27
CA PHE A 151 -12.88 30.21 4.51
C PHE A 151 -13.30 29.53 5.82
N ASP A 152 -14.02 30.25 6.68
CA ASP A 152 -14.60 29.75 7.92
C ASP A 152 -15.90 28.98 7.65
N LYS A 153 -16.47 28.32 8.68
CA LYS A 153 -17.74 27.57 8.56
C LYS A 153 -18.92 28.33 7.94
N ASN A 154 -18.88 29.65 7.90
CA ASN A 154 -19.92 30.52 7.34
C ASN A 154 -19.55 31.02 5.93
N GLY A 155 -18.44 30.55 5.35
CA GLY A 155 -17.91 31.03 4.07
C GLY A 155 -17.23 32.40 4.16
N LYS A 156 -16.95 32.92 5.36
CA LYS A 156 -16.24 34.19 5.55
C LYS A 156 -14.75 33.97 5.53
N LYS A 157 -14.01 34.99 5.11
CA LYS A 157 -12.54 34.96 5.16
C LYS A 157 -12.08 34.92 6.61
N ALA A 158 -11.06 34.11 6.87
CA ALA A 158 -10.37 34.05 8.15
C ALA A 158 -8.88 33.81 7.89
N TYR A 159 -8.04 34.13 8.86
CA TYR A 159 -6.59 33.92 8.74
C TYR A 159 -6.12 32.87 9.73
N VAL A 160 -5.22 32.01 9.28
CA VAL A 160 -4.66 30.93 10.10
C VAL A 160 -3.15 30.90 9.99
N LYS A 161 -2.47 30.59 11.09
CA LYS A 161 -1.06 30.20 11.04
C LYS A 161 -0.97 28.74 10.65
N VAL A 162 -0.27 28.45 9.56
CA VAL A 162 -0.08 27.11 9.03
C VAL A 162 1.38 26.72 9.15
N LEU A 163 1.62 25.47 9.55
CA LEU A 163 2.90 24.80 9.40
C LEU A 163 2.78 23.72 8.35
N LYS A 164 3.70 23.71 7.38
CA LYS A 164 3.84 22.66 6.38
C LYS A 164 5.23 22.06 6.46
N TRP A 165 5.33 20.76 6.32
CA TRP A 165 6.59 20.03 6.27
C TRP A 165 6.49 18.89 5.26
N ARG A 166 7.63 18.34 4.85
CA ARG A 166 7.65 17.15 3.99
C ARG A 166 8.21 15.93 4.71
N GLU A 167 7.80 14.77 4.21
CA GLU A 167 8.42 13.50 4.52
C GLU A 167 8.66 12.76 3.19
N ILE A 168 9.83 12.14 3.05
CA ILE A 168 10.14 11.29 1.89
C ILE A 168 10.04 9.85 2.34
N ASN A 169 9.06 9.13 1.80
CA ASN A 169 8.89 7.72 2.10
C ASN A 169 9.61 6.87 1.04
N ASN A 170 10.54 6.02 1.47
CA ASN A 170 11.28 5.05 0.64
C ASN A 170 11.90 5.66 -0.63
N ASP A 171 12.44 6.88 -0.54
CA ASP A 171 13.09 7.63 -1.63
C ASP A 171 12.27 7.87 -2.90
N LYS A 172 10.95 7.65 -2.87
CA LYS A 172 10.09 7.72 -4.05
C LYS A 172 8.95 8.72 -3.92
N ASP A 173 8.28 8.72 -2.77
CA ASP A 173 7.09 9.55 -2.56
C ASP A 173 7.42 10.75 -1.67
N THR A 174 7.25 11.95 -2.23
CA THR A 174 7.25 13.19 -1.46
C THR A 174 5.85 13.41 -0.89
N ILE A 175 5.75 13.29 0.43
CA ILE A 175 4.53 13.54 1.19
C ILE A 175 4.64 14.94 1.79
N ILE A 176 3.60 15.75 1.61
CA ILE A 176 3.49 17.07 2.22
C ILE A 176 2.42 17.02 3.30
N TYR A 177 2.80 17.36 4.52
CA TYR A 177 1.89 17.53 5.62
C TYR A 177 1.60 19.01 5.83
N GLY A 178 0.41 19.31 6.32
CA GLY A 178 0.06 20.64 6.77
C GLY A 178 -0.82 20.60 8.01
N MET A 179 -0.66 21.60 8.85
CA MET A 179 -1.40 21.77 10.09
C MET A 179 -1.74 23.24 10.32
N VAL A 180 -2.97 23.50 10.76
CA VAL A 180 -3.32 24.81 11.34
C VAL A 180 -2.83 24.86 12.79
N LYS A 181 -1.89 25.76 13.09
CA LYS A 181 -1.36 25.99 14.44
C LYS A 181 -2.26 26.90 15.26
N GLU A 182 -2.84 27.91 14.62
CA GLU A 182 -3.61 28.94 15.30
C GLU A 182 -4.62 29.57 14.34
N PHE A 183 -5.85 29.80 14.83
CA PHE A 183 -6.84 30.63 14.15
C PHE A 183 -6.71 32.07 14.64
N LEU A 184 -6.40 32.98 13.72
CA LEU A 184 -6.27 34.40 14.02
C LEU A 184 -7.67 35.02 14.00
N LYS A 185 -8.07 35.66 15.09
CA LYS A 185 -9.25 36.52 15.08
C LYS A 185 -8.93 37.73 14.19
N GLU A 186 -9.85 38.08 13.30
CA GLU A 186 -9.79 39.40 12.66
C GLU A 186 -9.79 40.44 13.80
N LYS A 187 -8.89 41.42 13.73
CA LYS A 187 -9.03 42.61 14.58
C LYS A 187 -10.35 43.25 14.18
N GLU A 188 -11.30 43.32 15.11
CA GLU A 188 -12.48 44.20 14.99
C GLU A 188 -12.06 45.62 14.64
#